data_AF-A0A415D5M3-F1
#
_entry.id   AF-A0A415D5M3-F1
#
_cell.length_a   1.000
_cell.length_b   1.000
_cell.length_c   1.000
_cell.angle_alpha   90.00
_cell.angle_beta   90.00
_cell.angle_gamma   90.00
#
_symmetry.space_group_name_H-M   'P 1'
#
loop_
_entity.id
_entity.type
_entity.pdbx_description
1 polymer ?
#
loop_
_entity_poly.entity_id
_entity_poly.type
_entity_poly.pdbx_seq_one_letter_code
_entity_poly.pdbx_strand_id
1 'polypeptide(L)' 'MKYYTVYREDTEEIIAFGNAVQCAEILGLKDARQFHAFVSKTRSGLRKRYKVVIEEDDEE' A
#
# COMPACT_ATOMS: atom_id res chain seq x y z
N MET A 1 -13.97 2.30 6.08
CA MET A 1 -12.76 3.10 5.74
C MET A 1 -11.73 2.19 5.04
N LYS A 2 -10.87 2.66 4.12
CA LYS A 2 -9.87 1.77 3.47
C LYS A 2 -8.54 1.73 4.23
N TYR A 3 -8.09 0.54 4.56
CA TYR A 3 -6.77 0.25 5.10
C TYR A 3 -5.92 -0.48 4.06
N TYR A 4 -4.61 -0.28 4.16
CA TYR A 4 -3.63 -0.83 3.24
C TYR A 4 -2.55 -1.55 4.02
N THR A 5 -2.19 -2.74 3.53
CA THR A 5 -1.04 -3.49 4.02
C THR A 5 -0.09 -3.71 2.85
N VAL A 6 1.13 -3.17 2.97
CA VAL A 6 2.16 -3.27 1.95
C VAL A 6 3.21 -4.28 2.40
N TYR A 7 3.41 -5.29 1.57
CA TYR A 7 4.37 -6.36 1.77
C TYR A 7 5.52 -6.24 0.79
N ARG A 8 6.70 -6.70 1.18
CA ARG A 8 7.75 -7.08 0.25
C ARG A 8 7.44 -8.46 -0.34
N GLU A 9 7.42 -8.56 -1.66
CA GLU A 9 7.04 -9.80 -2.37
C GLU A 9 8.02 -10.96 -2.11
N ASP A 10 9.29 -10.65 -1.87
CA ASP A 10 10.35 -11.66 -1.70
C ASP A 10 10.42 -12.28 -0.30
N THR A 11 9.91 -11.58 0.71
CA THR A 11 10.06 -11.93 2.13
C THR A 11 8.73 -12.01 2.88
N GLU A 12 7.64 -11.56 2.24
CA GLU A 12 6.33 -11.38 2.86
C GLU A 12 6.35 -10.46 4.10
N GLU A 13 7.41 -9.66 4.26
CA GLU A 13 7.55 -8.72 5.36
C GLU A 13 6.61 -7.52 5.16
N ILE A 14 5.86 -7.17 6.20
CA ILE A 14 5.03 -5.97 6.21
C ILE A 14 5.94 -4.74 6.36
N ILE A 15 5.98 -3.91 5.34
CA ILE A 15 6.79 -2.68 5.34
C ILE A 15 5.96 -1.42 5.62
N ALA A 16 4.64 -1.46 5.44
CA ALA A 16 3.74 -0.37 5.81
C ALA A 16 2.33 -0.90 6.05
N PHE A 17 1.65 -0.33 7.05
CA PHE A 17 0.27 -0.63 7.38
C PHE A 17 -0.46 0.65 7.80
N GLY A 18 -1.72 0.80 7.37
CA GLY A 18 -2.60 1.89 7.77
C GLY A 18 -3.37 2.50 6.61
N ASN A 19 -3.90 3.70 6.79
CA ASN A 19 -4.55 4.43 5.72
C ASN A 19 -3.53 4.94 4.67
N ALA A 20 -4.02 5.51 3.56
CA ALA A 20 -3.17 5.98 2.47
C ALA A 20 -2.14 7.05 2.87
N VAL A 21 -2.45 7.90 3.86
CA VAL A 21 -1.54 8.93 4.36
C VAL A 21 -0.43 8.29 5.19
N GLN A 22 -0.80 7.43 6.14
CA GLN A 22 0.15 6.71 7.00
C GLN A 22 1.12 5.86 6.16
N CYS A 23 0.60 5.12 5.18
CA CYS A 23 1.44 4.34 4.27
C CYS A 23 2.35 5.23 3.41
N ALA A 24 1.90 6.42 3.00
CA ALA A 24 2.74 7.35 2.27
C ALA A 24 3.92 7.82 3.13
N GLU A 25 3.67 8.18 4.39
CA GLU A 25 4.70 8.62 5.33
C GLU A 25 5.73 7.51 5.60
N ILE A 26 5.28 6.30 5.92
CA ILE A 26 6.16 5.15 6.20
C ILE A 26 7.03 4.81 4.98
N LEU A 27 6.46 4.85 3.76
CA LEU A 27 7.18 4.56 2.52
C LEU A 27 8.03 5.74 2.01
N GLY A 28 8.05 6.88 2.71
CA GLY A 28 8.78 8.07 2.28
C GLY A 28 8.23 8.72 1.01
N LEU A 29 6.93 8.56 0.74
CA LEU A 29 6.22 9.21 -0.36
C LEU A 29 5.76 10.61 0.05
N LYS A 30 5.58 11.50 -0.92
CA LYS A 30 5.22 12.90 -0.66
C LYS A 30 3.81 13.06 -0.09
N ASP A 31 2.87 12.26 -0.56
CA ASP A 31 1.44 12.38 -0.24
C ASP A 31 0.65 11.13 -0.67
N ALA A 32 -0.62 11.07 -0.25
CA ALA A 32 -1.52 9.96 -0.56
C ALA A 32 -1.76 9.75 -2.06
N ARG A 33 -1.65 10.78 -2.92
CA ARG A 33 -1.79 10.58 -4.39
C ARG A 33 -0.64 9.78 -4.95
N GLN A 34 0.58 10.03 -4.46
CA GLN A 34 1.74 9.20 -4.82
C GLN A 34 1.58 7.77 -4.32
N PHE A 35 1.00 7.58 -3.13
CA PHE A 35 0.68 6.26 -2.63
C PHE A 35 -0.34 5.52 -3.52
N HIS A 36 -1.44 6.16 -3.91
CA HIS A 36 -2.39 5.52 -4.85
C HIS A 36 -1.77 5.19 -6.21
N ALA A 37 -0.89 6.04 -6.73
CA ALA A 37 -0.12 5.74 -7.94
C ALA A 37 0.83 4.53 -7.72
N PHE A 38 1.44 4.42 -6.54
CA PHE A 38 2.25 3.26 -6.15
C PHE A 38 1.42 1.98 -6.13
N VAL A 39 0.23 2.00 -5.50
CA VAL A 39 -0.68 0.85 -5.46
C VAL A 39 -1.09 0.44 -6.87
N SER A 40 -1.49 1.40 -7.71
CA SER A 40 -1.88 1.15 -9.10
C SER A 40 -0.75 0.47 -9.90
N LYS A 41 0.48 0.97 -9.79
CA LYS A 41 1.67 0.39 -10.44
C LYS A 41 2.03 -1.00 -9.92
N THR A 42 1.81 -1.22 -8.63
CA THR A 42 2.05 -2.53 -8.01
C THR A 42 1.04 -3.56 -8.52
N ARG A 43 -0.25 -3.21 -8.55
CA ARG A 43 -1.33 -4.07 -9.07
C ARG A 43 -1.21 -4.36 -10.57
N SER A 44 -0.69 -3.43 -11.35
CA SER A 44 -0.43 -3.64 -12.78
C SER A 44 0.88 -4.42 -13.06
N GLY A 45 1.59 -4.87 -12.02
CA GLY A 45 2.81 -5.67 -12.15
C GLY A 45 4.05 -4.87 -12.56
N LEU A 46 3.97 -3.53 -12.64
CA LEU A 46 5.12 -2.65 -12.88
C LEU A 46 6.06 -2.61 -11.66
N ARG A 47 5.55 -2.93 -10.47
CA ARG A 47 6.35 -3.05 -9.24
C ARG A 47 6.20 -4.44 -8.61
N LYS A 48 6.87 -5.44 -9.20
CA LYS A 48 6.88 -6.85 -8.72
C LYS A 48 7.59 -7.08 -7.37
N ARG A 49 8.21 -6.05 -6.79
CA ARG A 49 8.89 -6.14 -5.49
C ARG A 49 7.94 -5.99 -4.30
N TYR A 50 6.73 -5.53 -4.56
CA TYR A 50 5.77 -5.23 -3.52
C TYR A 50 4.44 -5.91 -3.83
N LYS A 51 3.71 -6.21 -2.76
CA LYS A 51 2.32 -6.65 -2.81
C LYS A 51 1.51 -5.73 -1.92
N VAL A 52 0.35 -5.28 -2.39
CA VAL A 52 -0.53 -4.39 -1.62
C VAL A 52 -1.88 -5.09 -1.43
N VAL A 53 -2.27 -5.27 -0.18
CA VAL A 53 -3.61 -5.71 0.22
C VAL A 53 -4.41 -4.48 0.63
N ILE A 54 -5.68 -4.44 0.23
CA ILE A 54 -6.61 -3.36 0.52
C ILE A 54 -7.76 -3.98 1.28
N GLU A 55 -8.00 -3.50 2.50
CA GLU A 55 -9.10 -3.92 3.35
C GLU A 55 -10.08 -2.75 3.46
N GLU A 56 -11.35 -3.01 3.22
CA GLU A 56 -12.41 -2.03 3.44
C GLU A 56 -13.13 -2.43 4.71
N ASP A 57 -13.19 -1.53 5.70
CA ASP A 57 -14.17 -1.66 6.78
C ASP A 57 -15.55 -1.53 6.13
N ASP A 58 -16.16 -2.68 5.83
CA ASP A 58 -17.60 -2.84 5.70
C ASP A 58 -18.19 -2.71 7.12
N GLU A 59 -18.31 -1.47 7.60
CA GLU A 59 -19.20 -1.17 8.72
C GLU A 59 -20.64 -1.38 8.21
N GLU A 60 -21.22 -2.52 8.57
CA GLU A 60 -22.66 -2.83 8.43
C GLU A 60 -23.48 -2.11 9.51
#